data_AF-A0A2U9IPA0-F1
#
_entry.id   AF-A0A2U9IPA0-F1
#
_cell.length_a   1.000
_cell.length_b   1.000
_cell.length_c   1.000
_cell.angle_alpha   90.00
_cell.angle_beta   90.00
_cell.angle_gamma   90.00
#
_symmetry.space_group_name_H-M   'P 1'
#
loop_
_entity.id
_entity.type
_entity.pdbx_description
1 polymer ?
#
loop_
_entity_poly.entity_id
_entity_poly.type
_entity_poly.pdbx_seq_one_letter_code
_entity_poly.pdbx_strand_id
1 'polypeptide(L)'
;MGKSINRSDDLLMSNKESSIIEALEIAGNYIVCERKRVIPLSMISDYEKFFRFIISKNTTKIHLVIPMSMTADSSKIKNIIESIIPYAEVRVYVSDKIRENIILCSDFS
;
A
#
# COMPACT_ATOMS: atom_id res chain seq x y z
N MET A 1 -16.08 27.13 -31.63
CA MET A 1 -15.56 27.31 -30.26
C MET A 1 -15.19 25.93 -29.73
N GLY A 2 -13.92 25.54 -29.86
CA GLY A 2 -13.44 24.22 -29.45
C GLY A 2 -13.36 24.13 -27.92
N LYS A 3 -13.99 23.09 -27.35
CA LYS A 3 -13.77 22.72 -25.95
C LYS A 3 -12.34 22.21 -25.81
N SER A 4 -11.47 22.96 -25.13
CA SER A 4 -10.24 22.41 -24.58
C SER A 4 -10.62 21.38 -23.52
N ILE A 5 -10.45 20.11 -23.86
CA ILE A 5 -10.55 19.01 -22.91
C ILE A 5 -9.21 18.96 -22.17
N ASN A 6 -9.26 19.12 -20.85
CA ASN A 6 -8.12 19.00 -19.93
C ASN A 6 -7.47 17.63 -20.08
N ARG A 7 -6.41 17.53 -20.89
CA ARG A 7 -5.57 16.33 -21.05
C ARG A 7 -4.69 16.01 -19.83
N SER A 8 -4.61 16.93 -18.87
CA SER A 8 -3.68 16.83 -17.74
C SER A 8 -4.14 15.84 -16.67
N ASP A 9 -5.45 15.67 -16.47
CA ASP A 9 -5.99 14.82 -15.41
C ASP A 9 -5.94 13.33 -15.78
N ASP A 10 -6.18 12.98 -17.04
CA ASP A 10 -6.11 11.59 -17.54
C ASP A 10 -4.67 11.03 -17.49
N LEU A 11 -3.67 11.85 -17.78
CA LEU A 11 -2.25 11.47 -17.69
C LEU A 11 -1.81 11.22 -16.24
N LEU A 12 -2.37 11.97 -15.28
CA LEU A 12 -2.07 11.84 -13.86
C LEU A 12 -2.70 10.58 -13.23
N MET A 13 -3.89 10.20 -13.68
CA MET A 13 -4.54 8.94 -13.25
C MET A 13 -3.84 7.71 -13.84
N SER A 14 -3.49 7.74 -15.13
CA SER A 14 -2.77 6.64 -15.79
C SER A 14 -1.39 6.39 -15.19
N ASN A 15 -0.64 7.45 -14.85
CA ASN A 15 0.68 7.31 -14.22
C ASN A 15 0.61 6.71 -12.81
N LYS A 16 -0.39 7.09 -12.00
CA LYS A 16 -0.56 6.55 -10.64
C LYS A 16 -0.93 5.06 -10.66
N GLU A 17 -1.82 4.64 -11.56
CA GLU A 17 -2.19 3.23 -11.69
C GLU A 17 -1.01 2.38 -12.17
N SER A 18 -0.21 2.87 -13.13
CA SER A 18 1.01 2.19 -13.57
C SER A 18 2.00 2.00 -12.42
N SER A 19 2.26 3.04 -11.62
CA SER A 19 3.17 2.94 -10.47
C SER A 19 2.68 1.98 -9.38
N ILE A 20 1.36 1.84 -9.19
CA ILE A 20 0.78 0.87 -8.25
C ILE A 20 0.94 -0.56 -8.77
N ILE A 21 0.69 -0.78 -10.06
CA ILE A 21 0.84 -2.09 -10.70
C ILE A 21 2.30 -2.53 -10.62
N GLU A 22 3.25 -1.64 -10.99
CA GLU A 22 4.69 -1.91 -10.89
C GLU A 22 5.13 -2.17 -9.45
N ALA A 23 4.59 -1.46 -8.47
CA ALA A 23 4.93 -1.68 -7.06
C ALA A 23 4.40 -3.00 -6.49
N LEU A 24 3.35 -3.56 -7.09
CA LEU A 24 2.80 -4.88 -6.75
C LEU A 24 3.42 -6.01 -7.57
N GLU A 25 4.22 -5.69 -8.58
CA GLU A 25 5.05 -6.64 -9.31
C GLU A 25 6.40 -6.79 -8.59
N ILE A 26 6.57 -7.87 -7.84
CA ILE A 26 7.75 -8.08 -6.99
C ILE A 26 8.45 -9.36 -7.43
N ALA A 27 9.70 -9.20 -7.89
CA ALA A 27 10.52 -10.31 -8.41
C ALA A 27 9.78 -11.14 -9.49
N GLY A 28 9.02 -10.48 -10.37
CA GLY A 28 8.25 -11.12 -11.45
C GLY A 28 6.94 -11.77 -11.02
N ASN A 29 6.53 -11.64 -9.74
CA ASN A 29 5.24 -12.12 -9.24
C ASN A 29 4.33 -10.94 -8.90
N TYR A 30 3.05 -11.04 -9.28
CA TYR A 30 2.07 -10.01 -8.98
C TYR A 30 1.37 -10.28 -7.64
N ILE A 31 1.32 -9.28 -6.76
CA ILE A 31 0.54 -9.35 -5.53
C ILE A 31 -0.94 -9.12 -5.88
N VAL A 32 -1.71 -10.20 -5.79
CA VAL A 32 -3.17 -10.17 -5.91
C VAL A 32 -3.77 -10.11 -4.51
N CYS A 33 -4.72 -9.22 -4.30
CA CYS A 33 -5.54 -9.17 -3.09
C CYS A 33 -6.94 -8.60 -3.40
N GLU A 34 -7.88 -8.80 -2.48
CA GLU A 34 -9.26 -8.32 -2.60
C GLU A 34 -9.37 -6.79 -2.50
N ARG A 35 -8.62 -6.16 -1.59
CA ARG A 35 -8.69 -4.72 -1.37
C ARG A 35 -7.32 -4.06 -1.34
N LYS A 36 -7.14 -3.07 -2.22
CA LYS A 36 -5.93 -2.24 -2.31
C LYS A 36 -6.23 -0.83 -1.78
N ARG A 37 -5.32 -0.29 -0.97
CA ARG A 37 -5.32 1.11 -0.54
C ARG A 37 -3.93 1.70 -0.70
N VAL A 38 -3.84 2.81 -1.42
CA VAL A 38 -2.62 3.62 -1.52
C VAL A 38 -2.71 4.72 -0.49
N ILE A 39 -1.72 4.80 0.39
CA ILE A 39 -1.75 5.66 1.57
C ILE A 39 -0.51 6.56 1.52
N PRO A 40 -0.68 7.88 1.37
CA PRO A 40 0.44 8.81 1.50
C PRO A 40 1.08 8.73 2.88
N LEU A 41 2.41 8.74 2.93
CA LEU A 41 3.16 8.72 4.20
C LEU A 41 2.81 9.91 5.09
N SER A 42 2.46 11.05 4.49
CA SER A 42 2.03 12.24 5.22
C SER A 42 0.74 12.04 6.04
N MET A 43 -0.06 11.01 5.74
CA MET A 43 -1.25 10.66 6.52
C MET A 43 -0.91 9.80 7.76
N ILE A 44 0.32 9.30 7.88
CA ILE A 44 0.73 8.38 8.93
C ILE A 44 1.61 9.13 9.93
N SER A 45 0.97 9.71 10.95
CA SER A 45 1.68 10.33 12.07
C SER A 45 2.08 9.32 13.16
N ASP A 46 1.28 8.28 13.33
CA ASP A 46 1.47 7.20 14.31
C ASP A 46 1.03 5.88 13.65
N TYR A 47 1.98 4.97 13.42
CA TYR A 47 1.73 3.71 12.73
C TYR A 47 0.69 2.85 13.47
N GLU A 48 0.75 2.77 14.79
CA GLU A 48 -0.14 1.89 15.55
C GLU A 48 -1.58 2.39 15.48
N LYS A 49 -1.80 3.67 15.75
CA LYS A 49 -3.14 4.27 15.65
C LYS A 49 -3.68 4.19 14.23
N PHE A 50 -2.84 4.45 13.24
CA PHE A 50 -3.23 4.40 11.84
C PHE A 50 -3.65 2.99 11.42
N PHE A 51 -2.82 1.98 11.69
CA PHE A 51 -3.12 0.61 11.30
C PHE A 51 -4.33 0.04 12.04
N ARG A 52 -4.53 0.39 13.33
CA ARG A 52 -5.73 0.03 14.08
C ARG A 52 -7.02 0.57 13.45
N PHE A 53 -6.95 1.75 12.84
CA PHE A 53 -8.12 2.38 12.20
C PHE A 53 -8.41 1.80 10.81
N ILE A 54 -7.36 1.54 10.02
CA ILE A 54 -7.54 1.22 8.60
C ILE A 54 -7.75 -0.28 8.32
N ILE A 55 -7.19 -1.14 9.16
CA ILE A 55 -7.22 -2.60 9.02
C ILE A 55 -8.53 -3.15 9.59
N SER A 56 -9.20 -4.00 8.80
CA SER A 56 -10.41 -4.67 9.26
C SER A 56 -10.08 -5.86 10.15
N LYS A 57 -10.93 -6.15 11.14
CA LYS A 57 -10.74 -7.29 12.06
C LYS A 57 -10.86 -8.66 11.39
N ASN A 58 -11.56 -8.75 10.26
CA ASN A 58 -11.70 -9.97 9.46
C ASN A 58 -10.62 -10.12 8.38
N THR A 59 -9.57 -9.30 8.42
CA THR A 59 -8.45 -9.42 7.48
C THR A 59 -7.70 -10.71 7.78
N THR A 60 -7.55 -11.58 6.79
CA THR A 60 -6.83 -12.87 6.91
C THR A 60 -5.41 -12.78 6.40
N LYS A 61 -5.15 -11.85 5.47
CA LYS A 61 -3.84 -11.66 4.86
C LYS A 61 -3.58 -10.20 4.56
N ILE A 62 -2.36 -9.75 4.79
CA ILE A 62 -1.88 -8.42 4.44
C ILE A 62 -0.57 -8.53 3.68
N HIS A 63 -0.56 -7.95 2.49
CA HIS A 63 0.66 -7.59 1.77
C HIS A 63 0.84 -6.08 1.89
N LEU A 64 1.85 -5.67 2.64
CA LEU A 64 2.23 -4.26 2.78
C LEU A 64 3.42 -3.97 1.89
N VAL A 65 3.27 -3.07 0.92
CA VAL A 65 4.39 -2.57 0.12
C VAL A 65 4.80 -1.20 0.66
N ILE A 66 6.08 -1.06 1.01
CA ILE A 66 6.67 0.17 1.54
C ILE A 66 7.78 0.68 0.62
N PRO A 67 8.06 1.99 0.63
CA PRO A 67 9.19 2.55 -0.12
C PRO A 67 10.53 2.13 0.51
N MET A 68 11.60 2.13 -0.30
CA MET A 68 12.96 1.84 0.17
C MET A 68 13.40 2.68 1.38
N SER A 69 12.94 3.93 1.47
CA SER A 69 13.22 4.83 2.61
C SER A 69 12.73 4.29 3.96
N MET A 70 11.78 3.34 3.95
CA MET A 70 11.19 2.75 5.16
C MET A 70 11.69 1.34 5.45
N THR A 71 12.71 0.86 4.73
CA THR A 71 13.26 -0.50 4.92
C THR A 71 13.66 -0.76 6.38
N ALA A 72 14.26 0.22 7.04
CA ALA A 72 14.67 0.13 8.45
C ALA A 72 13.47 -0.02 9.40
N ASP A 73 12.30 0.51 9.04
CA ASP A 73 11.07 0.44 9.85
C ASP A 73 10.20 -0.79 9.52
N SER A 74 10.54 -1.56 8.48
CA SER A 74 9.73 -2.68 7.97
C SER A 74 9.33 -3.68 9.06
N SER A 75 10.30 -4.14 9.86
CA SER A 75 10.06 -5.08 10.97
C SER A 75 9.18 -4.48 12.06
N LYS A 76 9.39 -3.19 12.39
CA LYS A 76 8.58 -2.49 13.39
C LYS A 76 7.12 -2.39 12.93
N ILE A 77 6.91 -2.01 11.68
CA ILE A 77 5.57 -1.91 11.09
C ILE A 77 4.89 -3.28 11.04
N LYS A 78 5.63 -4.31 10.62
CA LYS A 78 5.14 -5.69 10.62
C LYS A 78 4.64 -6.11 12.01
N ASN A 79 5.48 -5.92 13.04
CA ASN A 79 5.14 -6.29 14.41
C ASN A 79 3.91 -5.54 14.95
N ILE A 80 3.77 -4.26 14.58
CA ILE A 80 2.57 -3.46 14.92
C ILE A 80 1.33 -4.09 14.29
N ILE A 81 1.36 -4.42 13.00
CA ILE A 81 0.23 -5.01 12.29
C ILE A 81 -0.12 -6.38 12.89
N GLU A 82 0.87 -7.24 13.12
CA GLU A 82 0.68 -8.56 13.75
C GLU A 82 0.12 -8.44 15.18
N SER A 83 0.48 -7.39 15.92
CA SER A 83 -0.13 -7.13 17.24
C SER A 83 -1.60 -6.71 17.15
N ILE A 84 -2.01 -6.05 16.06
CA ILE A 84 -3.39 -5.59 15.85
C ILE A 84 -4.28 -6.74 15.36
N ILE A 85 -3.77 -7.60 14.47
CA ILE A 85 -4.46 -8.75 13.88
C ILE A 85 -3.60 -10.03 13.95
N PRO A 86 -3.48 -10.66 15.12
CA PRO A 86 -2.52 -11.75 15.36
C PRO A 86 -2.76 -13.02 14.55
N TYR A 87 -3.95 -13.17 13.96
CA TYR A 87 -4.31 -14.34 13.16
C TYR A 87 -4.05 -14.16 11.66
N ALA A 88 -3.72 -12.94 11.22
CA ALA A 88 -3.52 -12.65 9.81
C ALA A 88 -2.08 -12.94 9.38
N GLU A 89 -1.91 -13.44 8.16
CA GLU A 89 -0.59 -13.55 7.55
C GLU A 89 -0.13 -12.17 7.07
N VAL A 90 0.97 -11.65 7.63
CA VAL A 90 1.52 -10.33 7.27
C VAL A 90 2.84 -10.49 6.52
N ARG A 91 2.86 -10.01 5.27
CA ARG A 91 4.05 -9.92 4.43
C ARG A 91 4.36 -8.47 4.12
N VAL A 92 5.61 -8.06 4.37
CA VAL A 92 6.09 -6.72 4.04
C VAL A 92 7.06 -6.83 2.87
N TYR A 93 6.88 -5.96 1.88
CA TYR A 93 7.69 -5.87 0.70
C TYR A 93 8.23 -4.47 0.55
N VAL A 94 9.45 -4.36 0.04
CA VAL A 94 10.09 -3.08 -0.23
C VAL A 94 10.11 -2.87 -1.74
N SER A 95 9.73 -1.67 -2.19
CA SER A 95 9.74 -1.30 -3.60
C SER A 95 10.47 0.04 -3.80
N ASP A 96 11.25 0.13 -4.87
CA ASP A 96 11.86 1.37 -5.37
C ASP A 96 10.90 2.21 -6.25
N LYS A 97 9.76 1.61 -6.64
CA LYS A 97 8.74 2.23 -7.50
C LYS A 97 7.81 3.17 -6.74
N ILE A 98 7.73 3.04 -5.41
CA ILE A 98 6.99 3.96 -4.55
C ILE A 98 7.95 4.73 -3.64
N ARG A 99 7.66 6.00 -3.39
CA ARG A 99 8.51 6.91 -2.60
C ARG A 99 7.76 7.56 -1.43
N GLU A 100 6.57 8.05 -1.70
CA GLU A 100 5.78 8.86 -0.75
C GLU A 100 4.49 8.16 -0.30
N ASN A 101 4.30 6.91 -0.68
CA ASN A 101 3.11 6.13 -0.35
C ASN A 101 3.51 4.75 0.17
N ILE A 102 2.67 4.16 1.01
CA ILE A 102 2.59 2.71 1.21
C ILE A 102 1.39 2.16 0.45
N ILE A 103 1.44 0.88 0.10
CA ILE A 103 0.30 0.15 -0.46
C ILE A 103 -0.09 -0.93 0.53
N LEU A 104 -1.31 -0.84 1.03
CA LEU A 104 -1.93 -1.87 1.86
C LEU A 104 -2.84 -2.72 0.98
N CYS A 105 -2.48 -3.98 0.80
CA CYS A 105 -3.22 -4.96 0.02
C CYS A 105 -3.72 -6.04 0.99
N SER A 106 -5.04 -6.22 1.09
CA SER A 106 -5.67 -7.05 2.13
C SER A 106 -6.68 -8.04 1.56
N ASP A 107 -6.72 -9.24 2.14
CA ASP A 107 -7.72 -10.28 1.89
C ASP A 107 -8.55 -10.53 3.15
N PHE A 108 -9.77 -11.03 2.97
CA PHE A 108 -10.74 -11.21 4.05
C PHE A 108 -11.26 -12.65 4.09
N SER A 109 -11.79 -13.08 5.24
CA SER A 109 -12.56 -14.32 5.41
C SER A 109 -14.05 -14.11 5.20
#